data_AF-J1JS31-F1
#
_entry.id   AF-J1JS31-F1
#
_cell.length_a   1.000
_cell.length_b   1.000
_cell.length_c   1.000
_cell.angle_alpha   90.00
_cell.angle_beta   90.00
_cell.angle_gamma   90.00
#
_symmetry.space_group_name_H-M   'P 1'
#
loop_
_entity.id
_entity.type
_entity.pdbx_description
1 polymer ?
#
loop_
_entity_poly.entity_id
_entity_poly.type
_entity_poly.pdbx_seq_one_letter_code
_entity_poly.pdbx_strand_id
1 'polypeptide(L)'
;MNIEMVSAQGVSDQHLDSARKAIRAIRATDQFDSFLPSASHDFKNELISDDPNLATAISDIVDKQALSLVKRRSDLEREIAHVYAKYFTQKELDAITAFYNSDTGKKFLTEVPNIARDSYSVFDVWRSALMQDLVENVKKEMSETLNLNNSTVATKSGSSENKK
;
A
#
# COMPACT_ATOMS: atom_id res chain seq x y z
N MET A 1 20.30 19.17 16.39
CA MET A 1 20.64 17.74 16.29
C MET A 1 21.21 17.55 14.89
N ASN A 2 22.53 17.63 14.79
CA ASN A 2 23.26 17.60 13.51
C ASN A 2 23.46 16.15 13.10
N ILE A 3 22.61 15.63 12.22
CA ILE A 3 22.97 14.44 11.45
C ILE A 3 23.82 14.93 10.27
N GLU A 4 25.08 15.14 10.62
CA GLU A 4 26.25 14.96 9.78
C GLU A 4 26.01 14.85 8.27
N MET A 5 26.38 15.95 7.62
CA MET A 5 26.76 16.08 6.20
C MET A 5 27.94 15.17 5.78
N VAL A 6 28.06 13.96 6.34
CA VAL A 6 29.14 13.01 6.05
C VAL A 6 28.71 12.07 4.93
N SER A 7 28.75 12.61 3.70
CA SER A 7 29.01 11.93 2.41
C SER A 7 28.68 12.81 1.19
N ALA A 8 28.57 14.13 1.34
CA ALA A 8 28.31 15.05 0.23
C ALA A 8 29.52 15.31 -0.69
N GLN A 9 30.41 14.32 -0.85
CA GLN A 9 31.53 14.35 -1.80
C GLN A 9 31.71 13.05 -2.64
N GLY A 10 30.81 12.05 -2.57
CA GLY A 10 31.18 10.67 -2.95
C GLY A 10 30.37 9.93 -4.01
N VAL A 11 29.23 10.45 -4.48
CA VAL A 11 28.38 9.71 -5.44
C VAL A 11 28.74 10.13 -6.87
N SER A 12 29.24 9.17 -7.67
CA SER A 12 29.59 9.43 -9.06
C SER A 12 28.35 9.55 -9.96
N ASP A 13 28.48 10.23 -11.10
CA ASP A 13 27.42 10.30 -12.12
C ASP A 13 26.96 8.91 -12.56
N GLN A 14 27.89 7.95 -12.59
CA GLN A 14 27.61 6.55 -12.91
C GLN A 14 26.71 5.89 -11.86
N HIS A 15 26.94 6.18 -10.57
CA HIS A 15 26.11 5.66 -9.48
C HIS A 15 24.70 6.28 -9.54
N LEU A 16 24.58 7.57 -9.85
CA LEU A 16 23.29 8.23 -10.06
C LEU A 16 22.55 7.72 -11.31
N ASP A 17 23.28 7.34 -12.37
CA ASP A 17 22.70 6.68 -13.54
C ASP A 17 22.14 5.30 -13.19
N SER A 18 22.90 4.47 -12.46
CA SER A 18 22.42 3.18 -11.95
C SER A 18 21.19 3.35 -11.05
N ALA A 19 21.15 4.39 -10.20
CA ALA A 19 19.99 4.69 -9.38
C ALA A 19 18.75 5.04 -10.22
N ARG A 20 18.90 5.89 -11.24
CA ARG A 20 17.81 6.24 -12.16
C ARG A 20 17.30 5.01 -12.94
N LYS A 21 18.19 4.13 -13.38
CA LYS A 21 17.82 2.87 -14.03
C LYS A 21 17.02 1.96 -13.10
N ALA A 22 17.45 1.82 -11.85
CA ALA A 22 16.75 1.02 -10.86
C ALA A 22 15.34 1.58 -10.56
N ILE A 23 15.24 2.90 -10.33
CA ILE A 23 13.97 3.60 -10.11
C ILE A 23 12.98 3.33 -11.24
N ARG A 24 13.43 3.40 -12.51
CA ARG A 24 12.61 3.11 -13.68
C ARG A 24 12.23 1.63 -13.76
N ALA A 25 13.17 0.72 -13.52
CA ALA A 25 12.92 -0.72 -13.59
C ALA A 25 11.86 -1.17 -12.57
N ILE A 26 11.86 -0.59 -11.36
CA ILE A 26 10.91 -0.94 -10.31
C ILE A 26 9.68 -0.03 -10.24
N ARG A 27 9.60 0.96 -11.14
CA ARG A 27 8.46 1.90 -11.24
C ARG A 27 8.23 2.69 -9.94
N ALA A 28 9.32 3.05 -9.25
CA ALA A 28 9.25 3.62 -7.89
C ALA A 28 8.55 4.98 -7.80
N THR A 29 8.47 5.70 -8.92
CA THR A 29 7.96 7.08 -8.97
C THR A 29 6.71 7.24 -9.82
N ASP A 30 6.19 6.15 -10.40
CA ASP A 30 5.03 6.19 -11.31
C ASP A 30 3.79 6.81 -10.65
N GLN A 31 3.62 6.59 -9.35
CA GLN A 31 2.52 7.18 -8.58
C GLN A 31 2.55 8.72 -8.57
N PHE A 32 3.69 9.36 -8.86
CA PHE A 32 3.81 10.82 -8.90
C PHE A 32 3.41 11.41 -10.26
N ASP A 33 3.25 10.59 -11.29
CA ASP A 33 2.95 11.06 -12.66
C ASP A 33 1.55 11.67 -12.76
N SER A 34 0.64 11.31 -11.86
CA SER A 34 -0.72 11.87 -11.79
C SER A 34 -0.77 13.27 -11.19
N PHE A 35 0.25 13.71 -10.45
CA PHE A 35 0.21 14.96 -9.70
C PHE A 35 -0.10 16.18 -10.58
N LEU A 36 0.69 16.37 -11.65
CA LEU A 36 0.56 17.56 -12.49
C LEU A 36 -0.76 17.59 -13.28
N PRO A 37 -1.23 16.48 -13.89
CA PRO A 37 -2.57 16.42 -14.47
C PRO A 37 -3.69 16.71 -13.46
N SER A 38 -3.63 16.13 -12.25
CA SER A 38 -4.63 16.39 -11.21
C SER A 38 -4.63 17.85 -10.76
N ALA A 39 -3.46 18.42 -10.48
CA ALA A 39 -3.33 19.82 -10.09
C ALA A 39 -3.83 20.78 -11.19
N SER A 40 -3.54 20.47 -12.47
CA SER A 40 -4.06 21.22 -13.62
C SER A 40 -5.58 21.18 -13.68
N HIS A 41 -6.17 19.99 -13.55
CA HIS A 41 -7.62 19.79 -13.55
C HIS A 41 -8.30 20.54 -12.40
N ASP A 42 -7.78 20.41 -11.18
CA ASP A 42 -8.35 21.05 -9.99
C ASP A 42 -8.30 22.58 -10.12
N PHE A 43 -7.19 23.11 -10.64
CA PHE A 43 -7.05 24.55 -10.85
C PHE A 43 -7.96 25.08 -11.97
N LYS A 44 -8.19 24.31 -13.04
CA LYS A 44 -9.21 24.67 -14.04
C LYS A 44 -10.59 24.74 -13.41
N ASN A 45 -10.97 23.76 -12.60
CA ASN A 45 -12.29 23.73 -11.99
C ASN A 45 -12.52 24.94 -11.07
N GLU A 46 -11.51 25.31 -10.30
CA GLU A 46 -11.51 26.52 -9.47
C GLU A 46 -11.74 27.78 -10.33
N LEU A 47 -10.87 28.02 -11.33
CA LEU A 47 -10.94 29.23 -12.14
C LEU A 47 -12.21 29.32 -13.02
N ILE A 48 -12.69 28.19 -13.54
CA ILE A 48 -13.92 28.13 -14.36
C ILE A 48 -15.15 28.38 -13.48
N SER A 49 -15.13 27.92 -12.22
CA SER A 49 -16.19 28.23 -11.27
C SER A 49 -16.27 29.74 -10.99
N ASP A 50 -15.12 30.41 -10.96
CA ASP A 50 -15.05 31.87 -10.71
C ASP A 50 -15.52 32.69 -11.93
N ASP A 51 -15.16 32.32 -13.16
CA ASP A 51 -15.65 32.95 -14.39
C ASP A 51 -15.97 31.93 -15.51
N PRO A 52 -17.23 31.44 -15.57
CA PRO A 52 -17.64 30.46 -16.57
C PRO A 52 -17.55 30.96 -18.02
N ASN A 53 -17.59 32.28 -18.26
CA ASN A 53 -17.52 32.83 -19.62
C ASN A 53 -16.12 32.66 -20.24
N LEU A 54 -15.10 32.48 -19.40
CA LEU A 54 -13.72 32.32 -19.82
C LEU A 54 -13.29 30.84 -19.91
N ALA A 55 -14.21 29.89 -19.78
CA ALA A 55 -13.88 28.48 -19.59
C ALA A 55 -12.89 27.90 -20.61
N THR A 56 -13.09 28.17 -21.90
CA THR A 56 -12.18 27.71 -22.96
C THR A 56 -10.79 28.35 -22.82
N ALA A 57 -10.72 29.67 -22.61
CA ALA A 57 -9.45 30.38 -22.46
C ALA A 57 -8.68 29.93 -21.22
N ILE A 58 -9.38 29.72 -20.09
CA ILE A 58 -8.80 29.18 -18.86
C ILE A 58 -8.22 27.79 -19.13
N SER A 59 -8.98 26.88 -19.75
CA SER A 59 -8.49 25.54 -20.05
C SER A 59 -7.23 25.58 -20.91
N ASP A 60 -7.23 26.35 -22.00
CA ASP A 60 -6.10 26.45 -22.92
C ASP A 60 -4.85 27.03 -22.25
N ILE A 61 -5.01 28.06 -21.41
CA ILE A 61 -3.92 28.68 -20.68
C ILE A 61 -3.34 27.70 -19.66
N VAL A 62 -4.19 27.05 -18.85
CA VAL A 62 -3.74 26.11 -17.82
C VAL A 62 -3.05 24.91 -18.45
N ASP A 63 -3.59 24.35 -19.54
CA ASP A 63 -2.95 23.24 -20.26
C ASP A 63 -1.58 23.62 -20.82
N LYS A 64 -1.48 24.81 -21.42
CA LYS A 64 -0.20 25.32 -21.93
C LYS A 64 0.83 25.46 -20.81
N GLN A 65 0.43 25.98 -19.65
CA GLN A 65 1.33 26.12 -18.50
C GLN A 65 1.71 24.76 -17.93
N ALA A 66 0.76 23.85 -17.73
CA ALA A 66 1.02 22.49 -17.28
C ALA A 66 2.02 21.78 -18.21
N LEU A 67 1.83 21.86 -19.53
CA LEU A 67 2.75 21.27 -20.50
C LEU A 67 4.18 21.84 -20.37
N SER A 68 4.31 23.15 -20.11
CA SER A 68 5.62 23.78 -19.90
C SER A 68 6.35 23.25 -18.66
N LEU A 69 5.61 22.78 -17.66
CA LEU A 69 6.13 22.29 -16.39
C LEU A 69 6.48 20.79 -16.40
N VAL A 70 6.08 20.03 -17.42
CA VAL A 70 6.33 18.58 -17.52
C VAL A 70 7.80 18.22 -17.29
N LYS A 71 8.74 19.05 -17.77
CA LYS A 71 10.19 18.81 -17.61
C LYS A 71 10.64 18.74 -16.15
N ARG A 72 9.92 19.38 -15.22
CA ARG A 72 10.23 19.34 -13.78
C ARG A 72 10.10 17.94 -13.17
N ARG A 73 9.41 17.02 -13.85
CA ARG A 73 9.37 15.60 -13.45
C ARG A 73 10.77 14.97 -13.45
N SER A 74 11.68 15.42 -14.32
CA SER A 74 13.08 14.95 -14.34
C SER A 74 13.91 15.48 -13.17
N ASP A 75 13.58 16.67 -12.64
CA ASP A 75 14.22 17.20 -11.44
C ASP A 75 13.89 16.32 -10.23
N LEU A 76 12.63 15.91 -10.10
CA LEU A 76 12.22 14.96 -9.05
C LEU A 76 12.96 13.61 -9.17
N GLU A 77 13.11 13.06 -10.38
CA GLU A 77 13.89 11.81 -10.57
C GLU A 77 15.33 11.96 -10.11
N ARG A 78 15.94 13.12 -10.39
CA ARG A 78 17.32 13.39 -9.98
C ARG A 78 17.46 13.41 -8.47
N GLU A 79 16.58 14.12 -7.76
CA GLU A 79 16.61 14.16 -6.30
C GLU A 79 16.36 12.77 -5.68
N ILE A 80 15.43 11.99 -6.22
CA ILE A 80 15.15 10.64 -5.74
C ILE A 80 16.32 9.68 -6.05
N ALA A 81 17.03 9.86 -7.16
CA ALA A 81 18.24 9.08 -7.46
C ALA A 81 19.32 9.26 -6.38
N HIS A 82 19.49 10.47 -5.84
CA HIS A 82 20.38 10.71 -4.70
C HIS A 82 19.93 9.94 -3.44
N VAL A 83 18.61 9.84 -3.20
CA VAL A 83 18.08 9.02 -2.11
C VAL A 83 18.44 7.55 -2.32
N TYR A 84 18.22 6.99 -3.50
CA TYR A 84 18.58 5.59 -3.79
C TYR A 84 20.08 5.32 -3.67
N ALA A 85 20.92 6.22 -4.20
CA ALA A 85 22.37 6.09 -4.12
C ALA A 85 22.93 6.16 -2.69
N LYS A 86 22.18 6.72 -1.74
CA LYS A 86 22.51 6.70 -0.31
C LYS A 86 22.35 5.31 0.32
N TYR A 87 21.37 4.53 -0.13
CA TYR A 87 21.00 3.25 0.50
C TYR A 87 21.58 2.03 -0.21
N PHE A 88 21.89 2.16 -1.50
CA PHE A 88 22.38 1.05 -2.31
C PHE A 88 23.67 1.43 -3.02
N THR A 89 24.60 0.49 -3.07
CA THR A 89 25.78 0.59 -3.91
C THR A 89 25.40 0.57 -5.39
N GLN A 90 26.28 1.10 -6.26
CA GLN A 90 26.07 1.04 -7.70
C GLN A 90 25.81 -0.39 -8.20
N LYS A 91 26.59 -1.37 -7.71
CA LYS A 91 26.45 -2.78 -8.10
C LYS A 91 25.09 -3.36 -7.73
N GLU A 92 24.55 -3.00 -6.56
CA GLU A 92 23.22 -3.44 -6.14
C GLU A 92 22.12 -2.80 -6.98
N LEU A 93 22.24 -1.51 -7.32
CA LEU A 93 21.31 -0.82 -8.20
C LEU A 93 21.31 -1.43 -9.61
N ASP A 94 22.48 -1.79 -10.13
CA ASP A 94 22.62 -2.50 -11.40
C ASP A 94 21.99 -3.90 -11.34
N ALA A 95 22.17 -4.63 -10.24
CA ALA A 95 21.56 -5.95 -10.04
C ALA A 95 20.03 -5.87 -9.94
N ILE A 96 19.50 -4.90 -9.20
CA ILE A 96 18.06 -4.60 -9.13
C ILE A 96 17.52 -4.31 -10.53
N THR A 97 18.20 -3.43 -11.28
CA THR A 97 17.85 -3.08 -12.66
C THR A 97 17.82 -4.33 -13.55
N ALA A 98 18.84 -5.18 -13.47
CA ALA A 98 18.93 -6.39 -14.29
C ALA A 98 17.79 -7.37 -13.99
N PHE A 99 17.50 -7.61 -12.71
CA PHE A 99 16.42 -8.51 -12.31
C PHE A 99 15.06 -7.98 -12.79
N TYR A 100 14.71 -6.74 -12.46
CA TYR A 100 13.40 -6.18 -12.79
C TYR A 100 13.18 -5.89 -14.27
N ASN A 101 14.25 -5.84 -15.08
CA ASN A 101 14.12 -5.77 -16.55
C ASN A 101 13.94 -7.15 -17.22
N SER A 102 14.26 -8.26 -16.53
CA SER A 102 14.01 -9.61 -17.04
C SER A 102 12.51 -9.91 -17.15
N ASP A 103 12.14 -10.89 -17.98
CA ASP A 103 10.74 -11.32 -18.12
C ASP A 103 10.16 -11.78 -16.78
N THR A 104 10.97 -12.51 -15.99
CA THR A 104 10.58 -12.95 -14.65
C THR A 104 10.41 -11.77 -13.69
N GLY A 105 11.32 -10.80 -13.69
CA GLY A 105 11.22 -9.63 -12.81
C GLY A 105 10.03 -8.72 -13.14
N LYS A 106 9.74 -8.52 -14.43
CA LYS A 106 8.53 -7.80 -14.88
C LYS A 106 7.25 -8.53 -14.49
N LYS A 107 7.22 -9.86 -14.65
CA LYS A 107 6.11 -10.69 -14.18
C LYS A 107 5.96 -10.58 -12.66
N PHE A 108 7.06 -10.65 -11.92
CA PHE A 108 7.04 -10.52 -10.47
C PHE A 108 6.44 -9.18 -10.01
N LEU A 109 6.85 -8.05 -10.59
CA LEU A 109 6.27 -6.73 -10.28
C LEU A 109 4.75 -6.69 -10.51
N THR A 110 4.29 -7.33 -11.58
CA THR A 110 2.86 -7.31 -11.96
C THR A 110 2.03 -8.28 -11.13
N GLU A 111 2.56 -9.48 -10.82
CA GLU A 111 1.79 -10.56 -10.21
C GLU A 111 1.81 -10.54 -8.68
N VAL A 112 2.83 -9.97 -8.03
CA VAL A 112 2.89 -9.94 -6.55
C VAL A 112 1.64 -9.33 -5.91
N PRO A 113 1.07 -8.21 -6.40
CA PRO A 113 -0.21 -7.70 -5.89
C PRO A 113 -1.37 -8.70 -6.02
N ASN A 114 -1.45 -9.44 -7.14
CA ASN A 114 -2.48 -10.47 -7.35
C ASN A 114 -2.29 -11.64 -6.38
N ILE A 115 -1.05 -12.12 -6.24
CA ILE A 115 -0.68 -13.17 -5.29
C ILE A 115 -1.04 -12.76 -3.87
N ALA A 116 -0.76 -11.51 -3.48
CA ALA A 116 -1.13 -10.99 -2.16
C ALA A 116 -2.65 -11.01 -1.97
N ARG A 117 -3.43 -10.52 -2.94
CA ARG A 117 -4.91 -10.55 -2.93
C ARG A 117 -5.45 -11.98 -2.77
N ASP A 118 -4.92 -12.92 -3.55
CA ASP A 118 -5.36 -14.32 -3.49
C ASP A 118 -4.94 -14.99 -2.16
N SER A 119 -3.75 -14.68 -1.65
CA SER A 119 -3.27 -15.16 -0.35
C SER A 119 -4.17 -14.70 0.80
N TYR A 120 -4.65 -13.45 0.76
CA TYR A 120 -5.63 -12.96 1.74
C TYR A 120 -6.96 -13.73 1.67
N SER A 121 -7.44 -14.03 0.46
CA SER A 121 -8.66 -14.83 0.31
C SER A 121 -8.52 -16.23 0.91
N VAL A 122 -7.37 -16.88 0.71
CA VAL A 122 -7.08 -18.19 1.32
C VAL A 122 -7.01 -18.07 2.85
N PHE A 123 -6.36 -17.03 3.36
CA PHE A 123 -6.28 -16.77 4.80
C PHE A 123 -7.66 -16.60 5.43
N ASP A 124 -8.59 -15.89 4.78
CA ASP A 124 -9.94 -15.69 5.31
C ASP A 124 -10.73 -17.00 5.44
N VAL A 125 -10.59 -17.91 4.48
CA VAL A 125 -11.20 -19.24 4.55
C VAL A 125 -10.62 -20.04 5.71
N TRP A 126 -9.29 -20.11 5.79
CA TRP A 126 -8.60 -20.83 6.85
C TRP A 126 -8.94 -20.27 8.24
N ARG A 127 -8.92 -18.94 8.41
CA ARG A 127 -9.26 -18.26 9.66
C ARG A 127 -10.70 -18.56 10.09
N SER A 128 -11.64 -18.59 9.15
CA SER A 128 -13.05 -18.85 9.46
C SER A 128 -13.25 -20.26 10.02
N ALA A 129 -12.62 -21.26 9.38
CA ALA A 129 -12.64 -22.64 9.88
C ALA A 129 -12.00 -22.75 11.27
N LEU A 130 -10.82 -22.16 11.44
CA LEU A 130 -10.13 -22.17 12.74
C LEU A 130 -10.98 -21.57 13.87
N MET A 131 -11.72 -20.49 13.59
CA MET A 131 -12.59 -19.87 14.60
C MET A 131 -13.85 -20.69 14.90
N GLN A 132 -14.38 -21.43 13.93
CA GLN A 132 -15.46 -22.39 14.18
C GLN A 132 -14.99 -23.49 15.14
N ASP A 133 -13.85 -24.11 14.84
CA ASP A 133 -13.25 -25.14 15.68
C ASP A 133 -12.97 -24.63 17.10
N LEU A 134 -12.41 -23.42 17.21
CA LEU A 134 -12.14 -22.80 18.51
C LEU A 134 -13.42 -22.61 19.33
N VAL A 135 -14.49 -22.10 18.72
CA VAL A 135 -15.78 -21.90 19.39
C VAL A 135 -16.39 -23.22 19.83
N GLU A 136 -16.35 -24.25 18.98
CA GLU A 136 -16.87 -25.58 19.32
C GLU A 136 -16.10 -26.22 20.49
N ASN A 137 -14.77 -26.18 20.43
CA ASN A 137 -13.91 -26.73 21.47
C ASN A 137 -14.12 -26.01 22.81
N VAL A 138 -14.20 -24.68 22.81
CA VAL A 138 -14.45 -23.89 24.03
C VAL A 138 -15.83 -24.21 24.62
N LYS A 139 -16.87 -24.30 23.78
CA LYS A 139 -18.23 -24.65 24.25
C LYS A 139 -18.27 -26.05 24.88
N LYS A 140 -17.61 -27.02 24.25
CA LYS A 140 -17.51 -28.40 24.76
C LYS A 140 -16.82 -28.42 26.13
N GLU A 141 -15.63 -27.83 26.22
CA GLU A 141 -14.85 -27.76 27.46
C GLU A 141 -15.63 -27.07 28.59
N MET A 142 -16.35 -25.98 28.26
CA MET A 142 -17.18 -25.26 29.22
C MET A 142 -18.35 -26.11 29.74
N SER A 143 -19.01 -26.88 28.86
CA SER A 143 -20.10 -27.80 29.25
C SER A 143 -19.61 -28.90 30.20
N GLU A 144 -18.46 -29.50 29.88
CA GLU A 144 -17.83 -30.56 30.67
C GLU A 144 -17.32 -30.04 32.02
N THR A 145 -16.63 -28.90 32.03
CA THR A 145 -16.03 -28.32 33.25
C THR A 145 -17.08 -27.75 34.20
N LEU A 146 -18.11 -27.08 33.68
CA LEU A 146 -19.10 -26.37 34.49
C LEU A 146 -20.35 -27.20 34.83
N ASN A 147 -20.37 -28.50 34.49
CA ASN A 147 -21.51 -29.41 34.74
C ASN A 147 -22.87 -28.87 34.24
N LEU A 148 -22.87 -28.10 33.13
CA LEU A 148 -24.09 -27.43 32.62
C LEU A 148 -25.19 -28.42 32.17
N ASN A 149 -24.88 -29.72 32.05
CA ASN A 149 -25.83 -30.77 31.69
C ASN A 149 -26.61 -31.34 32.90
N ASN A 150 -26.25 -31.00 34.14
CA ASN A 150 -26.92 -31.52 35.35
C ASN A 150 -28.05 -30.63 35.91
N SER A 151 -28.29 -29.43 35.35
CA SER A 151 -29.26 -28.48 35.91
C SER A 151 -30.70 -28.61 35.39
N THR A 152 -30.99 -29.49 34.41
CA THR A 152 -32.36 -29.65 33.86
C THR A 152 -33.19 -30.77 34.50
N VAL A 153 -32.62 -31.54 35.44
CA VAL A 153 -33.36 -32.65 36.12
C VAL A 153 -34.04 -32.21 37.43
N ALA A 154 -33.67 -31.07 38.02
CA ALA A 154 -34.08 -30.70 39.38
C ALA A 154 -35.33 -29.81 39.51
N THR A 155 -36.23 -29.72 38.52
CA THR A 155 -37.44 -28.86 38.59
C THR A 155 -38.77 -29.57 38.37
N LYS A 156 -38.83 -30.89 38.60
CA LYS A 156 -40.11 -31.60 38.80
C LYS A 156 -39.99 -32.65 39.90
N SER A 157 -40.09 -32.24 41.16
CA SER A 157 -40.79 -33.03 42.19
C SER A 157 -40.78 -32.27 43.53
N GLY A 158 -41.95 -32.16 44.16
CA GLY A 158 -42.05 -31.95 45.61
C GLY A 158 -42.31 -30.52 46.08
N SER A 159 -43.51 -29.99 45.83
CA SER A 159 -44.13 -29.08 46.81
C SER A 159 -45.53 -29.61 47.13
N SER A 160 -45.54 -30.70 47.90
CA SER A 160 -46.70 -31.19 48.63
C SER A 160 -46.37 -31.14 50.12
N GLU A 161 -47.30 -30.62 50.92
CA GLU A 161 -47.45 -30.78 52.38
C GLU A 161 -46.50 -29.93 53.26
N ASN A 162 -46.93 -28.90 54.01
CA ASN A 162 -48.00 -28.68 55.01
C ASN A 162 -47.56 -28.95 56.47
N LYS A 163 -48.02 -28.06 57.37
CA LYS A 163 -47.93 -28.02 58.85
C LYS A 163 -46.57 -27.60 59.44
N LYS A 164 -46.52 -26.68 60.42
CA LYS A 164 -47.46 -26.39 61.51
C LYS A 164 -47.28 -24.96 62.02
#